data_AF-A0A0F9VI10-F1
#
_entry.id   AF-A0A0F9VI10-F1
#
_cell.length_a   1.000
_cell.length_b   1.000
_cell.length_c   1.000
_cell.angle_alpha   90.00
_cell.angle_beta   90.00
_cell.angle_gamma   90.00
#
_symmetry.space_group_name_H-M   'P 1'
#
loop_
_entity.id
_entity.type
_entity.pdbx_description
1 polymer ?
#
loop_
_entity_poly.entity_id
_entity_poly.type
_entity_poly.pdbx_seq_one_letter_code
_entity_poly.pdbx_strand_id
1 'polypeptide(L)'
;MPEYCIVDWQQRYEVNSRGAAAGSNDKLQKHPLAYYRSKVTGTQQGKGYRKLLAIANSKALETFGIFHKLLEIAAGQDRASRGTINHSLSDLAFIIGVGEHQMSAALNVLCDPDIGWLEKVPEKTESSGSSREIAGKSGAFKNETKTKDNETKHIETGKDVFFDFSKCYLSPSVRLVAFHWFEVVKPLLKLKNKGDMACLRDIAQWLGDQVEAGRYKIRIFDNVWQWAMDGVNGQKPMAVFQARLKKELDYECKSKRAEK
;
A
#
# COMPACT_ATOMS: atom_id res chain seq x y z
N MET A 1 -20.61 -0.18 17.37
CA MET A 1 -19.82 -1.13 18.20
C MET A 1 -18.73 -1.71 17.29
N PRO A 2 -17.56 -2.13 17.82
CA PRO A 2 -16.53 -2.73 16.98
C PRO A 2 -17.05 -3.98 16.30
N GLU A 3 -16.72 -4.15 15.02
CA GLU A 3 -17.08 -5.36 14.27
C GLU A 3 -16.01 -6.44 14.47
N TYR A 4 -14.75 -6.04 14.64
CA TYR A 4 -13.61 -6.95 14.80
C TYR A 4 -12.63 -6.48 15.89
N CYS A 5 -11.96 -7.43 16.51
CA CYS A 5 -10.87 -7.22 17.47
C CYS A 5 -9.59 -7.92 16.99
N ILE A 6 -8.44 -7.27 17.12
CA ILE A 6 -7.12 -7.84 16.84
C ILE A 6 -6.64 -8.60 18.08
N VAL A 7 -6.43 -9.90 17.91
CA VAL A 7 -5.99 -10.80 18.98
C VAL A 7 -4.59 -10.42 19.45
N ASP A 8 -4.35 -10.51 20.77
CA ASP A 8 -3.08 -10.18 21.42
C ASP A 8 -2.56 -8.75 21.16
N TRP A 9 -3.45 -7.77 20.91
CA TRP A 9 -3.05 -6.39 20.58
C TRP A 9 -1.93 -5.85 21.49
N GLN A 10 -2.17 -5.91 22.80
CA GLN A 10 -1.28 -5.35 23.81
C GLN A 10 0.08 -6.07 23.86
N GLN A 11 0.10 -7.40 23.66
CA GLN A 11 1.33 -8.18 23.73
C GLN A 11 2.19 -8.00 22.47
N ARG A 12 1.55 -7.89 21.30
CA ARG A 12 2.23 -7.98 20.00
C ARG A 12 2.52 -6.64 19.37
N TYR A 13 1.54 -5.73 19.38
CA TYR A 13 1.53 -4.55 18.51
C TYR A 13 1.66 -3.25 19.28
N GLU A 14 1.18 -3.20 20.52
CA GLU A 14 1.21 -2.01 21.37
C GLU A 14 2.64 -1.57 21.75
N VAL A 15 2.80 -0.25 21.87
CA VAL A 15 4.06 0.37 22.28
C VAL A 15 3.87 1.33 23.44
N ASN A 16 4.87 1.40 24.31
CA ASN A 16 4.88 2.37 25.39
C ASN A 16 5.24 3.78 24.89
N SER A 17 5.28 4.76 25.81
CA SER A 17 5.62 6.15 25.47
C SER A 17 7.05 6.36 24.91
N ARG A 18 7.91 5.33 24.96
CA ARG A 18 9.26 5.35 24.41
C ARG A 18 9.36 4.58 23.09
N GLY A 19 8.27 3.99 22.61
CA GLY A 19 8.27 3.15 21.41
C GLY A 19 8.67 1.71 21.60
N ALA A 20 9.02 1.31 22.82
CA ALA A 20 9.34 -0.08 23.12
C ALA A 20 8.06 -0.91 23.29
N ALA A 21 8.23 -2.24 23.30
CA ALA A 21 7.16 -3.16 23.65
C ALA A 21 6.47 -2.74 24.95
N ALA A 22 5.14 -2.62 24.95
CA ALA A 22 4.41 -2.28 26.16
C ALA A 22 4.34 -3.48 27.12
N GLY A 23 4.91 -3.32 28.32
CA GLY A 23 4.69 -4.23 29.44
C GLY A 23 3.37 -3.96 30.17
N SER A 24 2.96 -4.86 31.07
CA SER A 24 1.75 -4.71 31.90
C SER A 24 1.77 -3.47 32.80
N ASN A 25 2.96 -3.02 33.21
CA ASN A 25 3.15 -1.87 34.11
C ASN A 25 3.55 -0.58 33.36
N ASP A 26 3.65 -0.62 32.03
CA ASP A 26 4.09 0.53 31.25
C ASP A 26 2.99 1.57 31.08
N LYS A 27 3.38 2.84 31.09
CA LYS A 27 2.49 3.93 30.68
C LYS A 27 2.29 3.88 29.16
N LEU A 28 1.10 3.46 28.76
CA LEU A 28 0.68 3.47 27.35
C LEU A 28 0.50 4.90 26.82
N GLN A 29 0.73 5.07 25.52
CA GLN A 29 0.44 6.34 24.83
C GLN A 29 -1.06 6.64 24.89
N LYS A 30 -1.41 7.93 25.04
CA LYS A 30 -2.82 8.39 25.08
C LYS A 30 -3.39 8.64 23.68
N HIS A 31 -2.54 9.11 22.78
CA HIS A 31 -2.89 9.48 21.41
C HIS A 31 -2.74 8.28 20.46
N PRO A 32 -3.27 8.39 19.23
CA PRO A 32 -2.97 7.45 18.16
C PRO A 32 -1.48 7.15 18.06
N LEU A 33 -1.15 5.88 17.79
CA LEU A 33 0.23 5.46 17.67
C LEU A 33 0.83 5.98 16.37
N ALA A 34 2.00 6.62 16.45
CA ALA A 34 2.80 6.94 15.27
C ALA A 34 3.33 5.68 14.55
N TYR A 35 3.47 4.56 15.28
CA TYR A 35 3.85 3.26 14.77
C TYR A 35 3.37 2.15 15.72
N TYR A 36 3.11 0.98 15.16
CA TYR A 36 2.90 -0.25 15.91
C TYR A 36 4.09 -1.20 15.70
N ARG A 37 4.21 -2.21 16.56
CA ARG A 37 5.25 -3.24 16.40
C ARG A 37 4.74 -4.40 15.57
N SER A 38 5.54 -4.86 14.62
CA SER A 38 5.38 -6.18 14.03
C SER A 38 6.65 -6.98 14.24
N LYS A 39 6.52 -8.25 14.64
CA LYS A 39 7.68 -9.11 14.89
C LYS A 39 8.27 -9.55 13.56
N VAL A 40 9.53 -9.17 13.31
CA VAL A 40 10.29 -9.61 12.14
C VAL A 40 10.92 -10.97 12.44
N THR A 41 10.67 -11.95 11.57
CA THR A 41 11.27 -13.30 11.67
C THR A 41 12.30 -13.59 10.58
N GLY A 42 12.61 -12.61 9.73
CA GLY A 42 13.64 -12.71 8.68
C GLY A 42 13.35 -13.82 7.68
N THR A 43 14.32 -14.68 7.42
CA THR A 43 14.19 -15.85 6.52
C THR A 43 13.34 -16.98 7.11
N GLN A 44 13.02 -16.92 8.41
CA GLN A 44 12.16 -17.90 9.04
C GLN A 44 10.70 -17.48 8.88
N GLN A 45 9.86 -18.36 8.33
CA GLN A 45 8.42 -18.16 8.33
C GLN A 45 7.84 -18.46 9.71
N GLY A 46 7.24 -17.45 10.35
CA GLY A 46 6.55 -17.62 11.62
C GLY A 46 5.38 -18.61 11.51
N LYS A 47 5.05 -19.32 12.61
CA LYS A 47 3.98 -20.33 12.63
C LYS A 47 2.65 -19.78 12.11
N GLY A 48 2.28 -18.56 12.49
CA GLY A 48 1.04 -17.92 12.01
C GLY A 48 1.05 -17.66 10.50
N TYR A 49 2.17 -17.20 9.94
CA TYR A 49 2.29 -16.98 8.50
C TYR A 49 2.26 -18.29 7.70
N ARG A 50 2.83 -19.38 8.24
CA ARG A 50 2.71 -20.71 7.61
C ARG A 50 1.28 -21.21 7.57
N LYS A 51 0.50 -20.97 8.64
CA LYS A 51 -0.93 -21.28 8.65
C LYS A 51 -1.69 -20.41 7.65
N LEU A 52 -1.37 -19.13 7.57
CA LEU A 52 -1.92 -18.23 6.55
C LEU A 52 -1.66 -18.75 5.12
N LEU A 53 -0.43 -19.19 4.82
CA LEU A 53 -0.11 -19.79 3.53
C LEU A 53 -0.95 -21.04 3.23
N ALA A 54 -1.16 -21.90 4.23
CA ALA A 54 -1.95 -23.12 4.07
C ALA A 54 -3.43 -22.84 3.79
N ILE A 55 -4.02 -21.83 4.46
CA ILE A 55 -5.45 -21.53 4.36
C ILE A 55 -5.76 -20.59 3.19
N ALA A 56 -4.98 -19.52 3.02
CA ALA A 56 -5.22 -18.50 1.99
C ALA A 56 -4.64 -18.86 0.61
N ASN A 57 -3.75 -19.85 0.54
CA ASN A 57 -3.08 -20.29 -0.69
C ASN A 57 -2.48 -19.09 -1.47
N SER A 58 -2.86 -18.89 -2.73
CA SER A 58 -2.37 -17.80 -3.59
C SER A 58 -2.75 -16.39 -3.10
N LYS A 59 -3.66 -16.29 -2.12
CA LYS A 59 -4.09 -15.02 -1.51
C LYS A 59 -3.37 -14.69 -0.20
N ALA A 60 -2.38 -15.47 0.22
CA ALA A 60 -1.69 -15.26 1.49
C ALA A 60 -1.00 -13.88 1.57
N LEU A 61 -0.32 -13.43 0.52
CA LEU A 61 0.34 -12.13 0.49
C LEU A 61 -0.68 -10.96 0.52
N GLU A 62 -1.76 -11.08 -0.24
CA GLU A 62 -2.86 -10.11 -0.25
C GLU A 62 -3.50 -10.00 1.15
N THR A 63 -3.82 -11.15 1.76
CA THR A 63 -4.42 -11.22 3.10
C THR A 63 -3.48 -10.68 4.17
N PHE A 64 -2.18 -10.97 4.06
CA PHE A 64 -1.16 -10.44 4.96
C PHE A 64 -1.02 -8.91 4.86
N GLY A 65 -1.03 -8.38 3.63
CA GLY A 65 -1.04 -6.93 3.39
C GLY A 65 -2.28 -6.26 3.97
N ILE A 66 -3.46 -6.84 3.76
CA ILE A 66 -4.72 -6.37 4.35
C ILE A 66 -4.63 -6.34 5.87
N PHE A 67 -4.14 -7.41 6.50
CA PHE A 67 -3.96 -7.46 7.95
C PHE A 67 -3.08 -6.32 8.48
N HIS A 68 -1.98 -6.01 7.78
CA HIS A 68 -1.12 -4.89 8.15
C HIS A 68 -1.80 -3.51 8.04
N LYS A 69 -2.68 -3.32 7.05
CA LYS A 69 -3.49 -2.09 6.96
C LYS A 69 -4.57 -2.04 8.05
N LEU A 70 -5.15 -3.18 8.43
CA LEU A 70 -6.04 -3.26 9.60
C LEU A 70 -5.32 -2.91 10.90
N LEU A 71 -4.05 -3.34 11.08
CA LEU A 71 -3.21 -2.92 12.21
C LEU A 71 -2.99 -1.40 12.24
N GLU A 72 -2.79 -0.76 11.09
CA GLU A 72 -2.68 0.70 11.00
C GLU A 72 -3.97 1.41 11.42
N ILE A 73 -5.12 0.94 10.93
CA ILE A 73 -6.44 1.48 11.30
C ILE A 73 -6.69 1.30 12.82
N ALA A 74 -6.33 0.16 13.38
CA ALA A 74 -6.42 -0.10 14.82
C ALA A 74 -5.44 0.78 15.62
N ALA A 75 -4.22 1.01 15.13
CA ALA A 75 -3.20 1.85 15.76
C ALA A 75 -3.58 3.34 15.77
N GLY A 76 -4.31 3.79 14.74
CA GLY A 76 -4.77 5.16 14.55
C GLY A 76 -5.90 5.60 15.50
N GLN A 77 -6.43 4.67 16.31
CA GLN A 77 -7.50 4.93 17.26
C GLN A 77 -6.97 5.44 18.61
N ASP A 78 -7.89 5.90 19.46
CA ASP A 78 -7.55 6.30 20.82
C ASP A 78 -7.15 5.11 21.69
N ARG A 79 -6.56 5.39 22.86
CA ARG A 79 -6.10 4.32 23.76
C ARG A 79 -7.19 3.32 24.15
N ALA A 80 -8.45 3.73 24.26
CA ALA A 80 -9.54 2.88 24.73
C ALA A 80 -10.07 1.94 23.64
N SER A 81 -9.88 2.30 22.37
CA SER A 81 -10.39 1.58 21.20
C SER A 81 -9.28 0.94 20.35
N ARG A 82 -8.01 1.18 20.64
CA ARG A 82 -6.88 0.50 19.97
C ARG A 82 -7.01 -1.02 20.03
N GLY A 83 -6.64 -1.65 18.92
CA GLY A 83 -6.82 -3.08 18.71
C GLY A 83 -8.23 -3.47 18.29
N THR A 84 -9.17 -2.54 18.15
CA THR A 84 -10.51 -2.80 17.59
C THR A 84 -10.66 -2.19 16.20
N ILE A 85 -11.63 -2.67 15.41
CA ILE A 85 -11.94 -2.16 14.07
C ILE A 85 -13.44 -1.85 14.06
N ASN A 86 -13.75 -0.56 13.98
CA ASN A 86 -15.12 0.00 14.04
C ASN A 86 -15.60 0.49 12.66
N HIS A 87 -15.46 -0.34 11.62
CA HIS A 87 -15.82 0.00 10.25
C HIS A 87 -16.58 -1.15 9.61
N SER A 88 -17.54 -0.81 8.75
CA SER A 88 -18.25 -1.81 7.96
C SER A 88 -17.33 -2.46 6.92
N LEU A 89 -17.74 -3.60 6.37
CA LEU A 89 -17.04 -4.25 5.26
C LEU A 89 -16.77 -3.29 4.08
N SER A 90 -17.77 -2.48 3.71
CA SER A 90 -17.67 -1.55 2.58
C SER A 90 -16.68 -0.42 2.87
N ASP A 91 -16.72 0.14 4.08
CA ASP A 91 -15.76 1.16 4.52
C ASP A 91 -14.33 0.63 4.51
N LEU A 92 -14.13 -0.59 5.01
CA LEU A 92 -12.80 -1.23 5.01
C LEU A 92 -12.30 -1.48 3.60
N ALA A 93 -13.15 -1.99 2.70
CA ALA A 93 -12.81 -2.20 1.29
C ALA A 93 -12.39 -0.88 0.62
N PHE A 94 -13.13 0.20 0.86
CA PHE A 94 -12.81 1.53 0.36
C PHE A 94 -11.50 2.08 0.92
N ILE A 95 -11.30 2.07 2.25
CA ILE A 95 -10.11 2.61 2.92
C ILE A 95 -8.84 1.87 2.46
N ILE A 96 -8.91 0.55 2.31
CA ILE A 96 -7.76 -0.28 1.92
C ILE A 96 -7.55 -0.27 0.40
N GLY A 97 -8.56 0.09 -0.39
CA GLY A 97 -8.49 0.16 -1.85
C GLY A 97 -8.57 -1.22 -2.50
N VAL A 98 -9.41 -2.11 -1.98
CA VAL A 98 -9.66 -3.46 -2.52
C VAL A 98 -11.17 -3.69 -2.72
N GLY A 99 -11.56 -4.69 -3.51
CA GLY A 99 -12.99 -5.02 -3.67
C GLY A 99 -13.60 -5.62 -2.40
N GLU A 100 -14.89 -5.39 -2.14
CA GLU A 100 -15.59 -5.93 -0.95
C GLU A 100 -15.49 -7.46 -0.84
N HIS A 101 -15.58 -8.17 -1.97
CA HIS A 101 -15.40 -9.63 -1.99
C HIS A 101 -13.99 -10.04 -1.54
N GLN A 102 -12.95 -9.28 -1.92
CA GLN A 102 -11.58 -9.54 -1.48
C GLN A 102 -11.42 -9.24 0.01
N MET A 103 -11.99 -8.13 0.48
CA MET A 103 -11.99 -7.78 1.90
C MET A 103 -12.68 -8.85 2.74
N SER A 104 -13.87 -9.29 2.32
CA SER A 104 -14.64 -10.32 3.01
C SER A 104 -13.87 -11.65 3.08
N ALA A 105 -13.27 -12.08 1.95
CA ALA A 105 -12.44 -13.27 1.92
C ALA A 105 -11.24 -13.17 2.87
N ALA A 106 -10.56 -12.02 2.90
CA ALA A 106 -9.43 -11.78 3.80
C ALA A 106 -9.87 -11.81 5.27
N LEU A 107 -10.98 -11.15 5.63
CA LEU A 107 -11.51 -11.15 7.00
C LEU A 107 -11.90 -12.56 7.45
N ASN A 108 -12.53 -13.36 6.59
CA ASN A 108 -12.87 -14.75 6.90
C ASN A 108 -11.62 -15.59 7.22
N VAL A 109 -10.55 -15.43 6.44
CA VAL A 109 -9.27 -16.11 6.69
C VAL A 109 -8.63 -15.61 7.99
N LEU A 110 -8.61 -14.30 8.24
CA LEU A 110 -8.00 -13.73 9.43
C LEU A 110 -8.74 -14.10 10.72
N CYS A 111 -10.05 -14.36 10.62
CA CYS A 111 -10.91 -14.89 11.68
C CYS A 111 -10.91 -16.43 11.79
N ASP A 112 -10.24 -17.14 10.89
CA ASP A 112 -10.17 -18.60 10.94
C ASP A 112 -9.53 -19.04 12.28
N PRO A 113 -10.13 -19.99 13.03
CA PRO A 113 -9.61 -20.42 14.34
C PRO A 113 -8.16 -20.90 14.34
N ASP A 114 -7.67 -21.42 13.21
CA ASP A 114 -6.28 -21.82 13.10
C ASP A 114 -5.33 -20.62 13.02
N ILE A 115 -5.77 -19.51 12.43
CA ILE A 115 -4.99 -18.27 12.32
C ILE A 115 -5.21 -17.42 13.57
N GLY A 116 -6.46 -17.11 13.89
CA GLY A 116 -6.89 -16.40 15.10
C GLY A 116 -6.23 -15.02 15.24
N TRP A 117 -6.08 -14.28 14.15
CA TRP A 117 -5.49 -12.92 14.20
C TRP A 117 -6.56 -11.86 14.42
N LEU A 118 -7.79 -12.14 13.99
CA LEU A 118 -8.97 -11.33 14.24
C LEU A 118 -10.05 -12.16 14.92
N GLU A 119 -10.83 -11.53 15.78
CA GLU A 119 -12.07 -12.07 16.34
C GLU A 119 -13.23 -11.17 15.93
N LYS A 120 -14.31 -11.77 15.41
CA LYS A 120 -15.54 -11.03 15.12
C LYS A 120 -16.28 -10.78 16.44
N VAL A 121 -16.60 -9.53 16.72
CA VAL A 121 -17.37 -9.17 17.92
C VAL A 121 -18.82 -9.60 17.67
N PRO A 122 -19.43 -10.41 18.55
CA PRO A 122 -20.83 -10.77 18.39
C PRO A 122 -21.69 -9.50 18.44
N GLU A 123 -22.57 -9.34 17.46
CA GLU A 123 -23.57 -8.27 17.50
C GLU A 123 -24.34 -8.43 18.81
N LYS A 124 -24.22 -7.42 19.69
CA LYS A 124 -25.09 -7.35 20.86
C LYS A 124 -26.50 -7.24 20.31
N THR A 125 -27.24 -8.35 20.33
CA THR A 125 -28.67 -8.35 20.10
C THR A 125 -29.21 -7.35 21.10
N GLU A 126 -29.68 -6.19 20.63
CA GLU A 126 -30.19 -5.14 21.49
C GLU A 126 -31.37 -5.71 22.26
N SER A 127 -31.10 -6.20 23.48
CA SER A 127 -32.10 -6.47 24.48
C SER A 127 -32.75 -5.12 24.77
N SER A 128 -33.88 -4.85 24.12
CA SER A 128 -34.76 -3.73 24.42
C SER A 128 -35.11 -3.77 25.91
N GLY A 129 -34.42 -2.98 26.74
CA GLY A 129 -34.65 -3.07 28.17
C GLY A 129 -33.74 -2.22 29.04
N SER A 130 -34.30 -1.09 29.47
CA SER A 130 -33.95 -0.33 30.68
C SER A 130 -32.69 0.54 30.65
N SER A 131 -32.89 1.79 30.21
CA SER A 131 -32.09 2.96 30.56
C SER A 131 -31.81 3.01 32.06
N ARG A 132 -30.54 2.88 32.46
CA ARG A 132 -30.04 3.44 33.73
C ARG A 132 -29.06 4.55 33.40
N GLU A 133 -29.44 5.76 33.80
CA GLU A 133 -28.58 6.95 33.80
C GLU A 133 -27.27 6.66 34.52
N ILE A 134 -26.14 6.96 33.87
CA ILE A 134 -24.84 7.05 34.55
C ILE A 134 -24.46 8.53 34.58
N ALA A 135 -24.50 9.08 35.79
CA ALA A 135 -24.14 10.45 36.11
C ALA A 135 -22.68 10.76 35.73
N GLY A 136 -22.51 11.87 35.01
CA GLY A 136 -21.24 12.36 34.52
C GLY A 136 -20.33 12.91 35.63
N LYS A 137 -19.02 12.83 35.36
CA LYS A 137 -18.01 13.74 35.92
C LYS A 137 -17.14 14.25 34.78
N SER A 138 -17.55 15.40 34.25
CA SER A 138 -16.79 16.24 33.32
C SER A 138 -15.72 17.00 34.09
N GLY A 139 -14.45 16.63 33.91
CA GLY A 139 -13.28 17.39 34.36
C GLY A 139 -12.66 18.15 33.20
N ALA A 140 -12.63 19.48 33.32
CA ALA A 140 -12.15 20.42 32.32
C ALA A 140 -10.68 20.20 31.91
N PHE A 141 -10.45 20.21 30.60
CA PHE A 141 -9.13 20.19 29.96
C PHE A 141 -8.55 21.60 29.89
N LYS A 142 -7.34 21.79 30.41
CA LYS A 142 -6.38 22.81 29.95
C LYS A 142 -4.98 22.20 30.00
N ASN A 143 -4.32 22.14 28.85
CA ASN A 143 -3.06 22.87 28.65
C ASN A 143 -2.48 22.62 27.26
N GLU A 144 -2.15 23.74 26.63
CA GLU A 144 -1.32 23.89 25.45
C GLU A 144 0.09 23.36 25.73
N THR A 145 0.69 22.66 24.78
CA THR A 145 2.16 22.64 24.68
C THR A 145 2.57 22.56 23.21
N LYS A 146 3.32 23.58 22.80
CA LYS A 146 3.91 23.76 21.48
C LYS A 146 4.85 22.60 21.16
N THR A 147 4.58 21.90 20.06
CA THR A 147 5.48 20.92 19.44
C THR A 147 6.67 21.66 18.84
N LYS A 148 7.89 21.28 19.20
CA LYS A 148 9.11 21.65 18.47
C LYS A 148 9.36 20.58 17.41
N ASP A 149 9.27 20.99 16.15
CA ASP A 149 9.68 20.20 15.00
C ASP A 149 11.19 19.95 15.07
N ASN A 150 11.57 18.67 15.13
CA ASN A 150 12.95 18.25 14.90
C ASN A 150 13.12 17.96 13.41
N GLU A 151 13.81 18.86 12.72
CA GLU A 151 14.29 18.68 11.35
C GLU A 151 15.10 17.39 11.24
N THR A 152 14.52 16.43 10.52
CA THR A 152 15.24 15.24 10.08
C THR A 152 16.13 15.66 8.93
N LYS A 153 17.46 15.60 9.13
CA LYS A 153 18.47 15.91 8.11
C LYS A 153 18.24 15.02 6.88
N HIS A 154 17.72 15.63 5.83
CA HIS A 154 17.56 15.02 4.52
C HIS A 154 18.95 14.76 3.94
N ILE A 155 19.31 13.49 3.77
CA ILE A 155 20.50 13.10 3.02
C ILE A 155 20.19 13.44 1.55
N GLU A 156 20.80 14.50 1.03
CA GLU A 156 20.76 14.86 -0.40
C GLU A 156 21.65 13.87 -1.19
N THR A 157 21.18 12.63 -1.37
CA THR A 157 21.68 11.77 -2.45
C THR A 157 21.11 12.27 -3.76
N GLY A 158 21.98 12.80 -4.62
CA GLY A 158 21.81 12.98 -6.07
C GLY A 158 20.43 13.42 -6.54
N LYS A 159 20.27 14.70 -6.88
CA LYS A 159 19.14 15.25 -7.64
C LYS A 159 19.15 14.73 -9.09
N ASP A 160 19.10 13.41 -9.26
CA ASP A 160 18.41 12.86 -10.42
C ASP A 160 16.96 13.26 -10.22
N VAL A 161 16.43 14.01 -11.18
CA VAL A 161 15.07 14.51 -11.21
C VAL A 161 14.14 13.31 -11.06
N PHE A 162 13.75 12.99 -9.81
CA PHE A 162 12.87 11.89 -9.49
C PHE A 162 11.57 12.22 -10.21
N PHE A 163 11.32 11.49 -11.29
CA PHE A 163 10.21 11.82 -12.16
C PHE A 163 8.92 11.52 -11.41
N ASP A 164 8.14 12.56 -11.22
CA ASP A 164 6.96 12.51 -10.40
C ASP A 164 5.78 11.94 -11.21
N PHE A 165 5.73 10.62 -11.31
CA PHE A 165 4.57 9.89 -11.84
C PHE A 165 3.28 10.25 -11.08
N SER A 166 3.34 10.92 -9.92
CA SER A 166 2.14 11.37 -9.20
C SER A 166 1.31 12.38 -9.98
N LYS A 167 1.93 13.11 -10.93
CA LYS A 167 1.25 14.11 -11.77
C LYS A 167 0.49 13.51 -12.95
N CYS A 168 0.59 12.20 -13.17
CA CYS A 168 -0.06 11.54 -14.30
C CYS A 168 -1.48 11.11 -13.91
N TYR A 169 -2.47 11.38 -14.78
CA TYR A 169 -3.88 10.98 -14.61
C TYR A 169 -4.09 9.47 -14.86
N LEU A 170 -3.24 8.64 -14.27
CA LEU A 170 -3.31 7.18 -14.30
C LEU A 170 -3.85 6.67 -12.96
N SER A 171 -4.61 5.59 -12.98
CA SER A 171 -4.95 4.85 -11.76
C SER A 171 -3.68 4.41 -11.03
N PRO A 172 -3.74 4.23 -9.69
CA PRO A 172 -2.58 3.83 -8.91
C PRO A 172 -1.87 2.57 -9.45
N SER A 173 -2.63 1.57 -9.90
CA SER A 173 -2.11 0.32 -10.43
C SER A 173 -1.37 0.52 -11.76
N VAL A 174 -1.96 1.24 -12.71
CA VAL A 174 -1.33 1.51 -14.01
C VAL A 174 -0.09 2.38 -13.85
N ARG A 175 -0.14 3.37 -12.95
CA ARG A 175 1.01 4.22 -12.60
C ARG A 175 2.19 3.40 -12.06
N LEU A 176 1.93 2.49 -11.13
CA LEU A 176 2.96 1.62 -10.55
C LEU A 176 3.62 0.74 -11.63
N VAL A 177 2.81 0.18 -12.52
CA VAL A 177 3.29 -0.70 -13.61
C VAL A 177 4.10 0.10 -14.63
N ALA A 178 3.63 1.28 -15.04
CA ALA A 178 4.35 2.16 -15.96
C ALA A 178 5.71 2.59 -15.39
N PHE A 179 5.75 2.93 -14.09
CA PHE A 179 6.99 3.25 -13.39
C PHE A 179 7.95 2.04 -13.34
N HIS A 180 7.45 0.88 -12.90
CA HIS A 180 8.26 -0.33 -12.81
C HIS A 180 8.83 -0.72 -14.19
N TRP A 181 7.99 -0.66 -15.22
CA TRP A 181 8.39 -0.92 -16.59
C TRP A 181 9.50 0.04 -17.04
N PHE A 182 9.36 1.35 -16.80
CA PHE A 182 10.38 2.34 -17.11
C PHE A 182 11.73 2.02 -16.45
N GLU A 183 11.72 1.72 -15.15
CA GLU A 183 12.93 1.39 -14.38
C GLU A 183 13.62 0.12 -14.87
N VAL A 184 12.85 -0.88 -15.34
CA VAL A 184 13.39 -2.12 -15.90
C VAL A 184 13.94 -1.92 -17.31
N VAL A 185 13.25 -1.15 -18.18
CA VAL A 185 13.65 -0.96 -19.59
C VAL A 185 14.81 0.01 -19.75
N LYS A 186 14.91 1.02 -18.87
CA LYS A 186 15.99 2.01 -18.86
C LYS A 186 17.40 1.39 -18.93
N PRO A 187 17.80 0.46 -18.04
CA PRO A 187 19.12 -0.16 -18.10
C PRO A 187 19.29 -1.08 -19.32
N LEU A 188 18.22 -1.72 -19.80
CA LEU A 188 18.26 -2.63 -20.96
C LEU A 188 18.64 -1.89 -22.25
N LEU A 189 18.04 -0.73 -22.47
CA LEU A 189 18.33 0.09 -23.66
C LEU A 189 19.64 0.90 -23.53
N LYS A 190 20.35 0.79 -22.39
CA LYS A 190 21.62 1.48 -22.11
C LYS A 190 21.52 3.01 -22.32
N LEU A 191 20.40 3.61 -21.93
CA LEU A 191 20.13 5.03 -22.17
C LEU A 191 21.05 5.92 -21.33
N LYS A 192 21.91 6.71 -21.98
CA LYS A 192 22.82 7.64 -21.32
C LYS A 192 22.40 9.10 -21.43
N ASN A 193 21.68 9.46 -22.48
CA ASN A 193 21.31 10.85 -22.74
C ASN A 193 19.91 11.17 -22.17
N LYS A 194 19.70 12.45 -21.82
CA LYS A 194 18.44 12.93 -21.24
C LYS A 194 17.26 12.84 -22.23
N GLY A 195 17.52 12.94 -23.53
CA GLY A 195 16.50 12.88 -24.58
C GLY A 195 15.83 11.50 -24.67
N ASP A 196 16.63 10.45 -24.70
CA ASP A 196 16.15 9.06 -24.71
C ASP A 196 15.44 8.71 -23.41
N MET A 197 15.94 9.19 -22.27
CA MET A 197 15.24 9.01 -20.99
C MET A 197 13.88 9.73 -20.97
N ALA A 198 13.78 10.93 -21.55
CA ALA A 198 12.50 11.60 -21.73
C ALA A 198 11.59 10.82 -22.69
N CYS A 199 12.12 10.32 -23.79
CA CYS A 199 11.34 9.53 -24.73
C CYS A 199 10.83 8.21 -24.13
N LEU A 200 11.66 7.48 -23.39
CA LEU A 200 11.23 6.22 -22.75
C LEU A 200 10.10 6.46 -21.75
N ARG A 201 10.16 7.59 -21.06
CA ARG A 201 9.14 8.04 -20.12
C ARG A 201 7.84 8.39 -20.83
N ASP A 202 7.92 9.10 -21.95
CA ASP A 202 6.74 9.42 -22.77
C ASP A 202 6.07 8.13 -23.29
N ILE A 203 6.87 7.12 -23.64
CA ILE A 203 6.37 5.78 -24.01
C ILE A 203 5.67 5.12 -22.82
N ALA A 204 6.28 5.11 -21.62
CA ALA A 204 5.68 4.53 -20.43
C ALA A 204 4.34 5.19 -20.07
N GLN A 205 4.29 6.52 -20.15
CA GLN A 205 3.07 7.29 -19.90
C GLN A 205 2.01 7.00 -20.97
N TRP A 206 2.39 7.03 -22.25
CA TRP A 206 1.47 6.74 -23.35
C TRP A 206 0.87 5.34 -23.22
N LEU A 207 1.68 4.32 -22.89
CA LEU A 207 1.17 2.97 -22.63
C LEU A 207 0.16 2.95 -21.48
N GLY A 208 0.45 3.67 -20.39
CA GLY A 208 -0.49 3.84 -19.29
C GLY A 208 -1.81 4.46 -19.75
N ASP A 209 -1.76 5.54 -20.53
CA ASP A 209 -2.95 6.21 -21.07
C ASP A 209 -3.78 5.27 -21.96
N GLN A 210 -3.11 4.42 -22.79
CA GLN A 210 -3.82 3.45 -23.64
C GLN A 210 -4.49 2.33 -22.83
N VAL A 211 -3.91 1.94 -21.69
CA VAL A 211 -4.51 0.95 -20.78
C VAL A 211 -5.74 1.55 -20.07
N GLU A 212 -5.62 2.77 -19.56
CA GLU A 212 -6.76 3.49 -18.94
C GLU A 212 -7.91 3.72 -19.92
N ALA A 213 -7.58 4.04 -21.19
CA ALA A 213 -8.57 4.17 -22.25
C ALA A 213 -9.20 2.83 -22.68
N GLY A 214 -8.79 1.70 -22.09
CA GLY A 214 -9.29 0.36 -22.41
C GLY A 214 -8.85 -0.17 -23.78
N ARG A 215 -7.93 0.53 -24.48
CA ARG A 215 -7.42 0.11 -25.79
C ARG A 215 -6.48 -1.09 -25.68
N TYR A 216 -5.70 -1.14 -24.61
CA TYR A 216 -4.83 -2.27 -24.30
C TYR A 216 -5.09 -2.83 -22.91
N LYS A 217 -4.81 -4.12 -22.74
CA LYS A 217 -4.76 -4.75 -21.41
C LYS A 217 -3.41 -4.45 -20.76
N ILE A 218 -3.35 -4.50 -19.43
CA ILE A 218 -2.11 -4.30 -18.65
C ILE A 218 -0.92 -5.18 -19.10
N ARG A 219 -1.19 -6.36 -19.67
CA ARG A 219 -0.18 -7.26 -20.24
C ARG A 219 0.59 -6.68 -21.44
N ILE A 220 0.16 -5.53 -21.98
CA ILE A 220 0.89 -4.85 -23.04
C ILE A 220 2.30 -4.46 -22.60
N PHE A 221 2.50 -4.13 -21.32
CA PHE A 221 3.82 -3.81 -20.78
C PHE A 221 4.80 -4.98 -20.91
N ASP A 222 4.35 -6.24 -20.75
CA ASP A 222 5.18 -7.44 -20.94
C ASP A 222 5.63 -7.57 -22.41
N ASN A 223 4.69 -7.36 -23.34
CA ASN A 223 4.99 -7.43 -24.78
C ASN A 223 6.00 -6.36 -25.19
N VAL A 224 5.79 -5.12 -24.74
CA VAL A 224 6.70 -4.01 -25.05
C VAL A 224 8.07 -4.22 -24.38
N TRP A 225 8.12 -4.77 -23.17
CA TRP A 225 9.38 -5.16 -22.53
C TRP A 225 10.15 -6.19 -23.36
N GLN A 226 9.48 -7.21 -23.89
CA GLN A 226 10.10 -8.19 -24.77
C GLN A 226 10.67 -7.53 -26.04
N TRP A 227 10.01 -6.52 -26.60
CA TRP A 227 10.52 -5.79 -27.76
C TRP A 227 11.78 -4.98 -27.44
N ALA A 228 11.88 -4.44 -26.23
CA ALA A 228 13.10 -3.78 -25.78
C ALA A 228 14.24 -4.80 -25.69
N MET A 229 13.99 -5.99 -25.12
CA MET A 229 14.95 -7.11 -25.03
C MET A 229 15.48 -7.54 -26.40
N ASP A 230 14.60 -7.71 -27.38
CA ASP A 230 14.98 -8.11 -28.74
C ASP A 230 15.89 -7.08 -29.43
N GLY A 231 15.81 -5.80 -29.03
CA GLY A 231 16.60 -4.70 -29.57
C GLY A 231 17.95 -4.44 -28.88
N VAL A 232 18.23 -5.06 -27.73
CA VAL A 232 19.39 -4.73 -26.87
C VAL A 232 20.74 -4.94 -27.56
N ASN A 233 20.83 -5.92 -28.47
CA ASN A 233 22.08 -6.28 -29.13
C ASN A 233 22.43 -5.41 -30.36
N GLY A 234 21.55 -4.48 -30.76
CA GLY A 234 21.78 -3.59 -31.90
C GLY A 234 22.64 -2.36 -31.57
N GLN A 235 23.20 -1.71 -32.59
CA GLN A 235 23.94 -0.44 -32.43
C GLN A 235 23.07 0.74 -31.96
N LYS A 236 21.74 0.67 -32.18
CA LYS A 236 20.78 1.72 -31.80
C LYS A 236 19.52 1.13 -31.14
N PRO A 237 19.61 0.60 -29.90
CA PRO A 237 18.51 -0.13 -29.26
C PRO A 237 17.21 0.69 -29.17
N MET A 238 17.31 1.97 -28.78
CA MET A 238 16.13 2.85 -28.67
C MET A 238 15.43 3.05 -30.02
N ALA A 239 16.17 3.26 -31.11
CA ALA A 239 15.60 3.47 -32.43
C ALA A 239 14.88 2.21 -32.95
N VAL A 240 15.48 1.04 -32.75
CA VAL A 240 14.86 -0.25 -33.11
C VAL A 240 13.60 -0.48 -32.28
N PHE A 241 13.65 -0.18 -30.99
CA PHE A 241 12.52 -0.29 -30.07
C PHE A 241 11.35 0.63 -30.49
N GLN A 242 11.63 1.91 -30.81
CA GLN A 242 10.63 2.84 -31.32
C GLN A 242 10.04 2.42 -32.66
N ALA A 243 10.87 1.93 -33.58
CA ALA A 243 10.40 1.44 -34.87
C ALA A 243 9.42 0.29 -34.72
N ARG A 244 9.66 -0.61 -33.75
CA ARG A 244 8.75 -1.71 -33.44
C ARG A 244 7.48 -1.25 -32.75
N LEU A 245 7.56 -0.32 -31.79
CA LEU A 245 6.39 0.32 -31.20
C LEU A 245 5.48 0.96 -32.26
N LYS A 246 6.08 1.67 -33.23
CA LYS A 246 5.34 2.26 -34.34
C LYS A 246 4.68 1.20 -35.22
N LYS A 247 5.41 0.14 -35.55
CA LYS A 247 4.90 -0.94 -36.42
C LYS A 247 3.76 -1.72 -35.76
N GLU A 248 3.90 -2.08 -34.49
CA GLU A 248 3.00 -3.02 -33.82
C GLU A 248 1.84 -2.32 -33.10
N LEU A 249 2.02 -1.07 -32.64
CA LEU A 249 1.03 -0.33 -31.84
C LEU A 249 0.67 1.04 -32.41
N ASP A 250 1.14 1.38 -33.60
CA ASP A 250 0.93 2.70 -34.22
C ASP A 250 1.38 3.86 -33.31
N TYR A 251 2.46 3.65 -32.55
CA TYR A 251 2.99 4.68 -31.66
C TYR A 251 3.62 5.84 -32.45
N GLU A 252 3.13 7.06 -32.21
CA GLU A 252 3.69 8.30 -32.71
C GLU A 252 4.46 9.05 -31.64
N CYS A 253 5.77 9.24 -31.87
CA CYS A 253 6.63 9.93 -30.92
C CYS A 253 6.33 11.43 -30.88
N LYS A 254 5.93 11.94 -29.70
CA LYS A 254 5.62 13.36 -29.47
C LYS A 254 6.83 14.29 -29.59
N SER A 255 8.06 13.75 -29.66
CA SER A 255 9.29 14.55 -29.63
C SER A 255 9.65 15.22 -30.96
N LYS A 256 8.86 15.04 -32.03
CA LYS A 256 8.96 15.92 -33.21
C LYS A 256 8.48 17.31 -32.79
N ARG A 257 9.41 18.13 -32.28
CA ARG A 257 9.33 19.59 -32.34
C ARG A 257 8.74 19.92 -33.70
N ALA A 258 7.56 20.53 -33.71
CA ALA A 258 7.02 21.15 -34.91
C ALA A 258 8.15 22.01 -35.49
N GLU A 259 8.66 21.61 -36.66
CA GLU A 259 9.51 22.49 -37.47
C GLU A 259 8.63 23.69 -37.78
N LYS A 260 8.88 24.78 -37.05
CA LYS A 260 8.36 26.11 -37.34
C LYS A 260 9.26 26.75 -38.36
#